data_AF-A0AAD5R839-F1
#
_entry.id   AF-A0AAD5R839-F1
#
_cell.length_a   1.000
_cell.length_b   1.000
_cell.length_c   1.000
_cell.angle_alpha   90.00
_cell.angle_beta   90.00
_cell.angle_gamma   90.00
#
_symmetry.space_group_name_H-M   'P 1'
#
loop_
_entity.id
_entity.type
_entity.pdbx_description
1 polymer ?
#
loop_
_entity_poly.entity_id
_entity_poly.type
_entity_poly.pdbx_seq_one_letter_code
_entity_poly.pdbx_strand_id
1 'polypeptide(L)' 'MLYVFVSIGINITHFVDCIRSNFTPPCRIGLVSTIQFVTSLQALRNALENTGLEIVLPQCKPLSPGEILGWHISTTR' A
#
# COMPACT_ATOMS: atom_id res chain seq x y z
N MET A 1 -3.78 -23.34 18.38
CA MET A 1 -3.54 -21.87 18.29
C MET A 1 -4.51 -21.29 17.28
N LEU A 2 -5.24 -20.23 17.62
CA LEU A 2 -6.17 -19.53 16.73
C LEU A 2 -5.54 -18.21 16.29
N TYR A 3 -5.48 -17.97 14.98
CA TYR A 3 -5.05 -16.69 14.43
C TYR A 3 -6.28 -15.96 13.87
N VAL A 4 -6.54 -14.74 14.37
CA VAL A 4 -7.69 -13.93 13.96
C VAL A 4 -7.19 -12.77 13.11
N PHE A 5 -7.62 -12.72 11.86
CA PHE A 5 -7.32 -11.61 10.97
C PHE A 5 -8.31 -10.48 11.20
N VAL A 6 -7.80 -9.27 11.44
CA VAL A 6 -8.59 -8.04 11.55
C VAL A 6 -8.17 -7.12 10.42
N SER A 7 -9.13 -6.62 9.66
CA SER A 7 -8.90 -5.61 8.64
C SER A 7 -9.50 -4.27 9.09
N ILE A 8 -8.74 -3.20 8.91
CA ILE A 8 -9.17 -1.84 9.21
C ILE A 8 -9.37 -1.11 7.88
N GLY A 9 -10.57 -0.56 7.70
CA GLY A 9 -10.90 0.25 6.55
C GLY A 9 -10.34 1.66 6.67
N ILE A 10 -9.85 2.20 5.56
CA ILE A 10 -9.49 3.62 5.40
C ILE A 10 -10.34 4.18 4.27
N ASN A 11 -10.71 5.46 4.36
CA ASN A 11 -11.36 6.16 3.26
C ASN A 11 -10.38 6.32 2.08
N ILE A 12 -10.57 5.48 1.06
CA ILE A 12 -9.70 5.43 -0.12
C ILE A 12 -9.78 6.71 -0.95
N THR A 13 -10.96 7.30 -1.11
CA THR A 13 -11.13 8.49 -1.96
C THR A 13 -10.36 9.67 -1.38
N HIS A 14 -10.49 9.92 -0.08
CA HIS A 14 -9.73 10.96 0.60
C HIS A 14 -8.21 10.73 0.50
N PHE A 15 -7.76 9.48 0.62
CA PHE A 15 -6.33 9.16 0.50
C PHE A 15 -5.79 9.43 -0.91
N VAL A 16 -6.56 9.08 -1.95
CA VAL A 16 -6.20 9.37 -3.35
C VAL A 16 -6.09 10.87 -3.58
N ASP A 17 -7.02 11.66 -3.05
CA ASP A 17 -6.99 13.12 -3.18
C ASP A 17 -5.76 13.70 -2.48
N CYS A 18 -5.40 13.20 -1.29
CA CYS A 18 -4.15 13.57 -0.62
C CYS A 18 -2.92 13.22 -1.46
N ILE A 19 -2.87 12.05 -2.11
CA ILE A 19 -1.73 11.72 -2.98
C ILE A 19 -1.66 12.70 -4.15
N ARG A 20 -2.79 12.96 -4.81
CA ARG A 20 -2.83 13.88 -5.96
C ARG A 20 -2.45 15.31 -5.59
N SER A 21 -2.78 15.76 -4.38
CA SER A 21 -2.41 17.10 -3.92
C SER A 21 -0.93 17.23 -3.57
N ASN A 22 -0.24 16.14 -3.26
CA ASN A 22 1.15 16.14 -2.79
C ASN A 22 2.16 15.68 -3.85
N PHE A 23 1.74 14.92 -4.86
CA PHE A 23 2.62 14.34 -5.87
C PHE A 23 2.14 14.66 -7.29
N THR A 24 3.06 15.17 -8.13
CA THR A 24 2.81 15.46 -9.55
C THR A 24 3.40 14.37 -10.46
N PRO A 25 2.63 13.83 -11.42
CA PRO A 25 3.15 12.88 -12.41
C PRO A 25 4.24 13.48 -13.33
N PRO A 26 5.21 12.68 -13.83
CA PRO A 26 5.45 11.28 -13.50
C PRO A 26 6.25 11.14 -12.19
N CYS A 27 5.72 10.36 -11.25
CA CYS A 27 6.37 10.09 -9.97
C CYS A 27 6.20 8.62 -9.60
N ARG A 28 7.26 8.03 -9.03
CA ARG A 28 7.26 6.66 -8.48
C ARG A 28 6.97 6.70 -7.00
N ILE A 29 5.93 5.99 -6.55
CA ILE A 29 5.51 5.97 -5.16
C ILE A 29 5.48 4.53 -4.66
N GLY A 30 6.30 4.24 -3.65
CA GLY A 30 6.24 2.97 -2.92
C GLY A 30 5.20 3.04 -1.81
N LEU A 31 4.23 2.13 -1.80
CA LEU A 31 3.22 2.03 -0.75
C LEU A 31 3.44 0.76 0.09
N VAL A 32 3.47 0.94 1.41
CA VAL A 32 3.61 -0.15 2.38
C VAL A 32 2.63 0.02 3.53
N SER A 33 2.21 -1.08 4.13
CA SER A 33 1.32 -1.13 5.29
C SER A 33 1.58 -2.35 6.16
N THR A 34 0.89 -2.45 7.30
CA THR A 34 0.83 -3.69 8.08
C THR A 34 -0.32 -4.57 7.57
N ILE A 35 -0.38 -5.82 8.07
CA ILE A 35 -1.38 -6.82 7.68
C ILE A 35 -2.84 -6.34 7.80
N GLN A 36 -3.12 -5.45 8.75
CA GLN A 36 -4.49 -4.96 9.01
C GLN A 36 -5.01 -4.02 7.90
N PHE A 37 -4.11 -3.42 7.12
CA PHE A 37 -4.43 -2.42 6.10
C PHE A 37 -4.14 -2.89 4.67
N VAL A 38 -3.65 -4.13 4.50
CA VAL A 38 -3.21 -4.65 3.19
C VAL A 38 -4.32 -4.63 2.14
N THR A 39 -5.57 -4.86 2.55
CA THR A 39 -6.76 -4.79 1.68
C THR A 39 -7.02 -3.38 1.18
N SER A 40 -6.97 -2.39 2.08
CA SER A 40 -7.09 -0.96 1.74
C SER A 40 -5.96 -0.50 0.82
N LEU A 41 -4.73 -1.01 1.04
CA LEU A 41 -3.56 -0.71 0.21
C LEU A 41 -3.73 -1.19 -1.25
N GLN A 42 -4.26 -2.41 -1.43
CA GLN A 42 -4.55 -2.94 -2.77
C GLN A 42 -5.64 -2.13 -3.49
N ALA A 43 -6.70 -1.74 -2.77
CA ALA A 43 -7.74 -0.88 -3.34
C ALA A 43 -7.18 0.48 -3.77
N LEU A 44 -6.29 1.06 -2.96
CA LEU A 44 -5.63 2.33 -3.26
C LEU A 44 -4.74 2.25 -4.50
N ARG A 45 -3.95 1.18 -4.65
CA ARG A 45 -3.15 0.96 -5.86
C ARG A 45 -4.04 1.03 -7.10
N ASN A 46 -5.13 0.26 -7.12
CA ASN A 46 -6.04 0.20 -8.26
C ASN A 46 -6.67 1.57 -8.56
N ALA A 47 -6.97 2.37 -7.53
CA ALA A 47 -7.53 3.71 -7.70
C ALA A 47 -6.53 4.73 -8.29
N LEU A 48 -5.23 4.47 -8.15
CA LEU A 48 -4.13 5.34 -8.59
C LEU A 48 -3.51 4.92 -9.93
N GLU A 49 -3.81 3.73 -10.46
CA GLU A 49 -3.24 3.26 -11.74
C GLU A 49 -3.52 4.22 -12.91
N ASN A 50 -4.64 4.94 -12.88
CA ASN A 50 -5.04 5.87 -13.93
C ASN A 50 -4.55 7.32 -13.72
N THR A 51 -3.80 7.62 -12.65
CA THR A 51 -3.36 9.00 -12.36
C THR A 51 -2.00 9.34 -12.95
N GLY A 52 -1.38 8.43 -13.71
CA GLY A 52 -0.02 8.61 -14.26
C GLY A 52 1.09 8.50 -13.22
N LEU A 53 0.75 8.04 -12.00
CA LEU A 53 1.72 7.73 -10.95
C LEU A 53 2.12 6.25 -11.08
N GLU A 54 3.41 5.97 -10.92
CA GLU A 54 3.92 4.61 -10.91
C GLU A 54 3.89 4.08 -9.47
N ILE A 55 2.84 3.35 -9.12
CA ILE A 55 2.65 2.80 -7.78
C ILE A 55 3.34 1.45 -7.65
N VAL A 56 4.25 1.34 -6.69
CA VAL A 56 5.00 0.12 -6.38
C VAL A 56 4.56 -0.42 -5.03
N LEU A 57 4.13 -1.69 -5.01
CA LEU A 57 3.86 -2.45 -3.79
C LEU A 57 4.98 -3.47 -3.60
N PRO A 58 6.05 -3.15 -2.85
CA PRO A 58 7.15 -4.07 -2.68
C PRO A 58 6.70 -5.30 -1.89
N GLN A 59 7.24 -6.47 -2.23
CA GLN A 59 6.85 -7.73 -1.60
C GLN A 59 8.07 -8.49 -1.10
N CYS A 60 8.05 -8.86 0.18
CA CYS A 60 9.01 -9.78 0.76
C CYS A 60 8.28 -11.06 1.17
N LYS A 61 8.42 -12.14 0.40
CA LYS A 61 7.73 -13.41 0.69
C LYS A 61 8.18 -13.96 2.05
N PRO A 62 7.27 -14.56 2.86
CA PRO A 62 5.90 -14.98 2.53
C PRO A 62 4.82 -13.90 2.71
N LEU A 63 5.19 -12.64 2.97
CA LEU A 63 4.23 -11.56 3.23
C LEU A 63 3.47 -11.15 1.96
N SER A 64 2.32 -10.52 2.19
CA SER A 64 1.49 -9.96 1.12
C SER A 64 2.20 -8.76 0.47
N PRO A 65 1.90 -8.42 -0.79
CA PRO A 65 2.46 -7.23 -1.43
C PRO A 65 2.14 -5.95 -0.65
N GLY A 66 3.18 -5.15 -0.37
CA GLY A 66 3.09 -3.96 0.46
C GLY A 66 3.03 -4.23 1.97
N GLU A 67 3.00 -5.48 2.42
CA GLU A 67 2.98 -5.80 3.85
C GLU A 67 4.40 -5.75 4.45
N ILE A 68 4.55 -5.02 5.56
CA ILE A 68 5.79 -4.92 6.33
C ILE A 68 5.56 -5.29 7.80
N LEU A 69 6.62 -5.81 8.44
CA LEU A 69 6.69 -6.09 9.87
C LEU A 69 7.90 -5.36 10.45
N GLY A 70 7.84 -4.94 11.72
CA GLY A 70 8.88 -4.08 12.32
C GLY A 70 10.31 -4.64 12.26
N TRP A 71 10.48 -5.96 12.26
CA TRP A 71 11.80 -6.61 12.11
C TRP A 71 12.19 -6.87 10.65
N HIS A 72 11.23 -6.81 9.72
CA HIS A 72 11.42 -7.13 8.30
C HIS A 72 11.14 -5.89 7.44
N ILE A 73 12.16 -5.04 7.32
CA ILE A 73 12.20 -3.97 6.31
C ILE A 73 13.33 -4.23 5.31
N SER A 74 13.38 -5.45 4.75
CA SER A 74 14.16 -5.73 3.53
C SER A 74 13.26 -5.55 2.31
N THR A 75 12.90 -4.30 2.06
CA THR A 75 12.20 -3.89 0.85
C THR A 75 13.21 -3.97 -0.30
N THR A 76 13.33 -5.14 -0.91
CA THR A 76 14.40 -5.44 -1.88
C THR A 76 14.22 -4.56 -3.13
N ARG A 77 15.38 -4.07 -3.60
CA ARG A 77 15.65 -3.18 -4.74
C ARG A 77 14.67 -3.23 -5.91
#